data_AF-A0A351SLH7-F1
#
_entry.id   AF-A0A351SLH7-F1
#
_cell.length_a   1.000
_cell.length_b   1.000
_cell.length_c   1.000
_cell.angle_alpha   90.00
_cell.angle_beta   90.00
_cell.angle_gamma   90.00
#
_symmetry.space_group_name_H-M   'P 1'
#
loop_
_entity.id
_entity.type
_entity.pdbx_description
1 polymer ?
#
loop_
_entity_poly.entity_id
_entity_poly.type
_entity_poly.pdbx_seq_one_letter_code
_entity_poly.pdbx_strand_id
1 'polypeptide(L)'
;MATFATSVPVAYALWPTSTQYLGSEIPWGADPNNSLQRLMITLKDPSLALASTMDNSVLRACASNSAAVVNKFLRDEKFTIQLTDAGSLNMLYCAAVMKLLGKFLVPGTSGYYLSKIGKKAFRLGRDSGIKHYMFRPQIGESFRIVEVPTMAGFSLLVARPTGVTGWDMLIDWSQMTFFMKEVEGNGVILPSAQIDEAKVDVKALVGMTGGEWMIQEALMAAKFGLTRKEVKFEAAFAFSAKRAVDPRHDPEPDDYVADHDLYFALVRQGHILPIAVGLIPSEELSDASDVE
;
A
#
# COMPACT_ATOMS: atom_id res chain seq x y z
N MET A 1 7.84 11.21 -14.89
CA MET A 1 7.90 9.75 -14.65
C MET A 1 6.47 9.23 -14.49
N ALA A 2 6.15 8.00 -14.90
CA ALA A 2 4.80 7.46 -14.70
C ALA A 2 4.53 7.24 -13.20
N THR A 3 3.34 7.62 -12.73
CA THR A 3 2.91 7.44 -11.33
C THR A 3 1.79 6.42 -11.28
N PHE A 4 1.90 5.43 -10.39
CA PHE A 4 0.88 4.40 -10.17
C PHE A 4 0.50 4.35 -8.69
N ALA A 5 -0.70 3.86 -8.40
CA ALA A 5 -1.15 3.55 -7.05
C ALA A 5 -2.13 2.36 -7.13
N THR A 6 -2.03 1.42 -6.20
CA THR A 6 -3.04 0.38 -6.01
C THR A 6 -2.94 -0.17 -4.58
N SER A 7 -4.07 -0.23 -3.88
CA SER A 7 -4.13 -0.69 -2.49
C SER A 7 -4.31 -2.20 -2.36
N VAL A 8 -4.77 -2.90 -3.42
CA VAL A 8 -5.10 -4.34 -3.37
C VAL A 8 -3.90 -5.21 -2.97
N PRO A 9 -2.74 -5.19 -3.67
CA PRO A 9 -1.60 -6.00 -3.27
C PRO A 9 -1.00 -5.54 -1.93
N VAL A 10 -1.14 -4.27 -1.57
CA VAL A 10 -0.70 -3.77 -0.25
C VAL A 10 -1.53 -4.40 0.86
N ALA A 11 -2.86 -4.28 0.77
CA ALA A 11 -3.77 -4.81 1.76
C ALA A 11 -3.70 -6.35 1.85
N TYR A 12 -3.61 -7.02 0.70
CA TYR A 12 -3.56 -8.48 0.69
C TYR A 12 -2.28 -9.02 1.36
N ALA A 13 -1.14 -8.35 1.18
CA ALA A 13 0.10 -8.70 1.86
C ALA A 13 0.05 -8.39 3.37
N LEU A 14 -0.45 -7.20 3.75
CA LEU A 14 -0.46 -6.74 5.15
C LEU A 14 -1.39 -7.57 6.03
N TRP A 15 -2.55 -8.00 5.53
CA TRP A 15 -3.57 -8.69 6.34
C TRP A 15 -3.68 -10.18 6.01
N PRO A 16 -4.35 -10.66 4.95
CA PRO A 16 -4.50 -12.10 4.70
C PRO A 16 -3.18 -12.88 4.70
N THR A 17 -2.16 -12.36 4.03
CA THR A 17 -0.90 -13.09 3.83
C THR A 17 -0.10 -13.21 5.12
N SER A 18 0.02 -12.12 5.88
CA SER A 18 0.70 -12.14 7.18
C SER A 18 -0.07 -12.99 8.20
N THR A 19 -1.39 -12.86 8.26
CA THR A 19 -2.27 -13.62 9.16
C THR A 19 -2.18 -15.11 8.89
N GLN A 20 -2.20 -15.52 7.63
CA GLN A 20 -2.09 -16.93 7.26
C GLN A 20 -0.74 -17.53 7.71
N TYR A 21 0.34 -16.75 7.64
CA TYR A 21 1.67 -17.22 8.05
C TYR A 21 1.85 -17.25 9.57
N LEU A 22 1.39 -16.22 10.27
CA LEU A 22 1.56 -16.09 11.72
C LEU A 22 0.49 -16.85 12.53
N GLY A 23 -0.66 -17.17 11.93
CA GLY A 23 -1.81 -17.77 12.61
C GLY A 23 -2.70 -16.75 13.34
N SER A 24 -2.35 -15.47 13.35
CA SER A 24 -3.13 -14.38 13.94
C SER A 24 -2.95 -13.08 13.15
N GLU A 25 -3.96 -12.22 13.19
CA GLU A 25 -3.91 -10.94 12.49
C GLU A 25 -3.01 -9.94 13.22
N ILE A 26 -2.18 -9.22 12.46
CA ILE A 26 -1.45 -8.06 12.95
C ILE A 26 -2.39 -6.85 12.90
N PRO A 27 -2.74 -6.21 14.03
CA PRO A 27 -3.59 -5.04 14.06
C PRO A 27 -2.79 -3.79 13.65
N TRP A 28 -2.43 -3.70 12.37
CA TRP A 28 -1.68 -2.56 11.85
C TRP A 28 -2.38 -1.23 12.19
N GLY A 29 -1.64 -0.34 12.84
CA GLY A 29 -2.00 1.04 13.14
C GLY A 29 -1.25 2.02 12.24
N ALA A 30 -1.83 3.20 12.07
CA ALA A 30 -1.21 4.28 11.31
C ALA A 30 -0.68 5.36 12.25
N ASP A 31 0.51 5.89 11.96
CA ASP A 31 0.97 7.15 12.53
C ASP A 31 -0.05 8.26 12.17
N PRO A 32 -0.58 9.00 13.16
CA PRO A 32 -1.52 10.10 12.95
C PRO A 32 -1.03 11.21 12.02
N ASN A 33 0.28 11.31 11.77
CA ASN A 33 0.89 12.27 10.86
C ASN A 33 1.20 11.67 9.47
N ASN A 34 1.12 10.35 9.31
CA ASN A 34 1.41 9.68 8.04
C ASN A 34 0.15 9.42 7.19
N SER A 35 -0.03 10.23 6.15
CA SER A 35 -1.23 10.16 5.28
C SER A 35 -1.35 8.83 4.54
N LEU A 36 -0.24 8.23 4.09
CA LEU A 36 -0.27 6.96 3.36
C LEU A 36 -0.71 5.80 4.26
N GLN A 37 -0.18 5.72 5.48
CA GLN A 37 -0.59 4.69 6.43
C GLN A 37 -2.09 4.81 6.77
N ARG A 38 -2.57 6.03 7.05
CA ARG A 38 -4.01 6.28 7.29
C ARG A 38 -4.86 5.90 6.10
N LEU A 39 -4.40 6.21 4.89
CA LEU A 39 -5.07 5.81 3.65
C LEU A 39 -5.15 4.28 3.53
N MET A 40 -4.07 3.55 3.82
CA MET A 40 -4.08 2.09 3.74
C MET A 40 -5.00 1.44 4.77
N ILE A 41 -5.07 1.97 6.00
CA ILE A 41 -6.06 1.53 7.00
C ILE A 41 -7.48 1.80 6.49
N THR A 42 -7.73 3.00 5.98
CA THR A 42 -9.06 3.39 5.45
C THR A 42 -9.49 2.51 4.27
N LEU A 43 -8.54 2.15 3.40
CA LEU A 43 -8.80 1.34 2.21
C LEU A 43 -8.73 -0.16 2.47
N LYS A 44 -8.44 -0.63 3.70
CA LYS A 44 -8.31 -2.05 4.04
C LYS A 44 -9.50 -2.86 3.54
N ASP A 45 -10.68 -2.64 4.09
CA ASP A 45 -11.85 -3.48 3.84
C ASP A 45 -12.32 -3.41 2.37
N PRO A 46 -12.41 -2.24 1.72
CA PRO A 46 -12.72 -2.18 0.30
C PRO A 46 -11.70 -2.90 -0.58
N SER A 47 -10.40 -2.83 -0.24
CA SER A 47 -9.34 -3.51 -1.00
C SER A 47 -9.41 -5.03 -0.83
N LEU A 48 -9.70 -5.51 0.38
CA LEU A 48 -9.87 -6.93 0.67
C LEU A 48 -11.16 -7.49 0.07
N ALA A 49 -12.24 -6.71 0.06
CA ALA A 49 -13.48 -7.06 -0.63
C ALA A 49 -13.28 -7.16 -2.15
N LEU A 50 -12.44 -6.31 -2.74
CA LEU A 50 -12.08 -6.43 -4.15
C LEU A 50 -11.17 -7.65 -4.38
N ALA A 51 -10.18 -7.88 -3.51
CA ALA A 51 -9.28 -9.03 -3.58
C ALA A 51 -10.03 -10.38 -3.55
N SER A 52 -11.11 -10.48 -2.78
CA SER A 52 -11.90 -11.71 -2.66
C SER A 52 -12.70 -12.07 -3.93
N THR A 53 -12.83 -11.13 -4.87
CA THR A 53 -13.43 -11.40 -6.19
C THR A 53 -12.41 -11.88 -7.23
N MET A 54 -11.12 -11.87 -6.89
CA MET A 54 -10.02 -12.31 -7.76
C MET A 54 -9.68 -13.77 -7.51
N ASP A 55 -9.45 -14.53 -8.57
CA ASP A 55 -8.90 -15.88 -8.45
C ASP A 55 -7.39 -15.87 -8.17
N ASN A 56 -6.87 -17.05 -7.82
CA ASN A 56 -5.45 -17.25 -7.52
C ASN A 56 -4.52 -17.09 -8.74
N SER A 57 -5.05 -16.96 -9.96
CA SER A 57 -4.25 -16.64 -11.14
C SER A 57 -4.02 -15.13 -11.28
N VAL A 58 -4.96 -14.33 -10.77
CA VAL A 58 -4.93 -12.87 -10.78
C VAL A 58 -4.20 -12.31 -9.55
N LEU A 59 -4.43 -12.87 -8.36
CA LEU A 59 -3.83 -12.39 -7.12
C LEU A 59 -3.13 -13.53 -6.39
N ARG A 60 -1.83 -13.35 -6.12
CA ARG A 60 -0.98 -14.35 -5.44
C ARG A 60 -0.16 -13.69 -4.37
N ALA A 61 0.14 -14.42 -3.31
CA ALA A 61 0.96 -13.91 -2.23
C ALA A 61 1.88 -14.97 -1.65
N CYS A 62 2.90 -14.50 -0.93
CA CYS A 62 3.89 -15.33 -0.26
C CYS A 62 4.30 -14.63 1.04
N ALA A 63 4.38 -15.40 2.13
CA ALA A 63 4.99 -14.98 3.37
C ALA A 63 6.03 -16.00 3.83
N SER A 64 7.08 -15.52 4.48
CA SER A 64 8.18 -16.32 5.01
C SER A 64 8.97 -15.55 6.05
N ASN A 65 9.72 -16.24 6.89
CA ASN A 65 10.80 -15.65 7.70
C ASN A 65 12.12 -15.50 6.92
N SER A 66 12.13 -15.83 5.62
CA SER A 66 13.29 -15.71 4.74
C SER A 66 13.02 -14.74 3.59
N ALA A 67 13.82 -13.69 3.50
CA ALA A 67 13.81 -12.76 2.37
C ALA A 67 14.07 -13.49 1.05
N ALA A 68 14.92 -14.54 1.05
CA ALA A 68 15.25 -15.31 -0.14
C ALA A 68 14.02 -16.00 -0.77
N VAL A 69 13.10 -16.51 0.07
CA VAL A 69 11.86 -17.16 -0.37
C VAL A 69 10.93 -16.14 -1.05
N VAL A 70 10.71 -14.99 -0.40
CA VAL A 70 9.85 -13.92 -0.94
C VAL A 70 10.47 -13.29 -2.20
N ASN A 71 11.78 -13.07 -2.21
CA ASN A 71 12.50 -12.57 -3.39
C ASN A 71 12.48 -13.57 -4.55
N LYS A 72 12.51 -14.88 -4.27
CA LYS A 72 12.31 -15.90 -5.31
C LYS A 72 10.90 -15.82 -5.89
N PHE A 73 9.87 -15.71 -5.04
CA PHE A 73 8.50 -15.52 -5.49
C PHE A 73 8.37 -14.28 -6.41
N LEU A 74 8.91 -13.12 -6.02
CA LEU A 74 8.89 -11.91 -6.84
C LEU A 74 9.58 -12.09 -8.21
N ARG A 75 10.72 -12.78 -8.25
CA ARG A 75 11.43 -13.11 -9.51
C ARG A 75 10.66 -14.09 -10.38
N ASP A 76 10.03 -15.10 -9.79
CA ASP A 76 9.17 -16.04 -10.51
C ASP A 76 7.98 -15.29 -11.16
N GLU A 77 7.45 -14.29 -10.45
CA GLU A 77 6.43 -13.36 -10.94
C GLU A 77 6.95 -12.27 -11.90
N LYS A 78 8.26 -12.26 -12.19
CA LYS A 78 8.97 -11.36 -13.11
C LYS A 78 9.16 -9.93 -12.61
N PHE A 79 9.14 -9.66 -11.32
CA PHE A 79 9.46 -8.34 -10.75
C PHE A 79 10.93 -8.24 -10.33
N THR A 80 11.51 -7.05 -10.42
CA THR A 80 12.93 -6.82 -10.09
C THR A 80 13.18 -6.29 -8.68
N ILE A 81 12.14 -5.87 -7.96
CA ILE A 81 12.23 -5.46 -6.56
C ILE A 81 12.68 -6.62 -5.66
N GLN A 82 13.50 -6.31 -4.64
CA GLN A 82 14.05 -7.29 -3.72
C GLN A 82 14.13 -6.70 -2.31
N LEU A 83 13.57 -7.42 -1.34
CA LEU A 83 13.71 -7.11 0.08
C LEU A 83 15.13 -7.43 0.54
N THR A 84 15.64 -6.64 1.47
CA THR A 84 16.92 -6.86 2.14
C THR A 84 16.76 -7.94 3.19
N ASP A 85 17.69 -8.92 3.21
CA ASP A 85 17.69 -9.94 4.26
C ASP A 85 18.34 -9.38 5.53
N ALA A 86 17.54 -9.23 6.59
CA ALA A 86 18.01 -8.82 7.90
C ALA A 86 18.56 -9.98 8.76
N GLY A 87 18.48 -11.24 8.28
CA GLY A 87 19.16 -12.40 8.90
C GLY A 87 18.66 -12.80 10.30
N SER A 88 17.47 -12.35 10.73
CA SER A 88 16.93 -12.59 12.07
C SER A 88 15.68 -13.46 12.05
N LEU A 89 15.54 -14.35 13.04
CA LEU A 89 14.35 -15.19 13.25
C LEU A 89 13.09 -14.38 13.62
N ASN A 90 13.25 -13.11 14.03
CA ASN A 90 12.16 -12.20 14.40
C ASN A 90 11.64 -11.39 13.21
N MET A 91 11.89 -11.86 11.98
CA MET A 91 11.49 -11.19 10.76
C MET A 91 10.30 -11.88 10.10
N LEU A 92 9.38 -11.07 9.64
CA LEU A 92 8.33 -11.45 8.72
C LEU A 92 8.61 -10.78 7.37
N TYR A 93 8.64 -11.56 6.30
CA TYR A 93 8.68 -11.06 4.93
C TYR A 93 7.39 -11.47 4.23
N CYS A 94 6.74 -10.53 3.57
CA CYS A 94 5.51 -10.76 2.85
C CYS A 94 5.58 -10.09 1.48
N ALA A 95 4.93 -10.69 0.48
CA ALA A 95 4.66 -10.05 -0.80
C ALA A 95 3.31 -10.49 -1.36
N ALA A 96 2.69 -9.61 -2.14
CA ALA A 96 1.55 -9.94 -2.99
C ALA A 96 1.73 -9.35 -4.39
N VAL A 97 1.29 -10.10 -5.38
CA VAL A 97 1.34 -9.77 -6.80
C VAL A 97 -0.05 -9.87 -7.40
N MET A 98 -0.48 -8.80 -8.06
CA MET A 98 -1.72 -8.71 -8.81
C MET A 98 -1.42 -8.59 -10.31
N LYS A 99 -2.10 -9.38 -11.14
CA LYS A 99 -1.95 -9.41 -12.62
C LYS A 99 -3.31 -9.36 -13.30
N LEU A 100 -3.65 -8.19 -13.83
CA LEU A 100 -4.88 -7.95 -14.57
C LEU A 100 -4.61 -7.94 -16.07
N LEU A 101 -5.38 -8.74 -16.81
CA LEU A 101 -5.40 -8.75 -18.27
C LEU A 101 -6.83 -8.64 -18.77
N GLY A 102 -7.15 -7.52 -19.40
CA GLY A 102 -8.47 -7.23 -19.92
C GLY A 102 -8.43 -7.13 -21.43
N LYS A 103 -8.92 -8.16 -22.13
CA LYS A 103 -9.13 -8.10 -23.58
C LYS A 103 -10.37 -7.28 -23.88
N PHE A 104 -10.30 -6.39 -24.87
CA PHE A 104 -11.46 -5.64 -25.30
C PHE A 104 -12.47 -6.54 -26.02
N LEU A 105 -13.76 -6.21 -25.89
CA LEU A 105 -14.83 -6.95 -26.57
C LEU A 105 -14.63 -6.98 -28.09
N VAL A 106 -14.22 -5.85 -28.66
CA VAL A 106 -13.87 -5.71 -30.09
C VAL A 106 -12.49 -5.06 -30.18
N PRO A 107 -11.54 -5.64 -30.96
CA PRO A 107 -10.25 -5.01 -31.19
C PRO A 107 -10.35 -3.62 -31.82
N GLY A 108 -9.52 -2.69 -31.38
CA GLY A 108 -9.47 -1.34 -31.90
C GLY A 108 -8.92 -1.23 -33.32
N THR A 109 -9.50 -0.31 -34.08
CA THR A 109 -9.09 0.01 -35.45
C THR A 109 -7.80 0.83 -35.43
N SER A 110 -6.77 0.33 -36.12
CA SER A 110 -5.49 1.04 -36.30
C SER A 110 -5.57 2.11 -37.40
N GLY A 111 -4.60 3.03 -37.44
CA GLY A 111 -4.53 4.09 -38.47
C GLY A 111 -4.80 5.50 -37.94
N TYR A 112 -5.01 5.64 -36.62
CA TYR A 112 -5.19 6.93 -35.97
C TYR A 112 -3.86 7.51 -35.50
N TYR A 113 -3.79 8.84 -35.39
CA TYR A 113 -2.60 9.55 -34.94
C TYR A 113 -2.98 10.72 -34.03
N LEU A 114 -2.36 10.79 -32.85
CA LEU A 114 -2.54 11.87 -31.88
C LEU A 114 -1.49 12.94 -32.14
N SER A 115 -1.84 13.92 -32.98
CA SER A 115 -0.93 14.97 -33.47
C SER A 115 -0.25 15.76 -32.35
N LYS A 116 -0.98 16.11 -31.28
CA LYS A 116 -0.45 16.89 -30.14
C LYS A 116 0.72 16.23 -29.42
N ILE A 117 0.77 14.89 -29.39
CA ILE A 117 1.81 14.13 -28.69
C ILE A 117 2.69 13.30 -29.64
N GLY A 118 2.43 13.40 -30.94
CA GLY A 118 3.18 12.69 -31.98
C GLY A 118 3.13 11.17 -31.86
N LYS A 119 1.99 10.58 -31.45
CA LYS A 119 1.87 9.12 -31.22
C LYS A 119 0.84 8.46 -32.12
N LYS A 120 1.19 7.26 -32.61
CA LYS A 120 0.22 6.34 -33.23
C LYS A 120 -0.83 5.93 -32.21
N ALA A 121 -2.05 5.77 -32.69
CA ALA A 121 -3.21 5.47 -31.87
C ALA A 121 -4.14 4.47 -32.58
N PHE A 122 -5.10 3.99 -31.81
CA PHE A 122 -6.19 3.15 -32.28
C PHE A 122 -7.52 3.69 -31.76
N ARG A 123 -8.61 3.38 -32.48
CA ARG A 123 -9.96 3.74 -32.07
C ARG A 123 -10.73 2.51 -31.62
N LEU A 124 -11.39 2.63 -30.48
CA LEU A 124 -12.45 1.72 -30.06
C LEU A 124 -13.81 2.41 -30.30
N GLY A 125 -14.75 1.70 -30.93
CA GLY A 125 -16.06 2.24 -31.34
C GLY A 125 -17.19 1.86 -30.38
N ARG A 126 -18.42 2.26 -30.70
CA ARG A 126 -19.62 1.88 -29.92
C ARG A 126 -19.77 0.36 -29.76
N ASP A 127 -19.42 -0.40 -30.79
CA ASP A 127 -19.50 -1.87 -30.79
C ASP A 127 -18.58 -2.52 -29.73
N SER A 128 -17.61 -1.77 -29.17
CA SER A 128 -16.77 -2.20 -28.06
C SER A 128 -17.43 -2.03 -26.69
N GLY A 129 -18.73 -1.71 -26.61
CA GLY A 129 -19.48 -1.54 -25.35
C GLY A 129 -19.10 -0.27 -24.59
N ILE A 130 -18.48 0.71 -25.25
CA ILE A 130 -17.97 1.92 -24.60
C ILE A 130 -19.09 2.77 -24.05
N LYS A 131 -18.92 3.24 -22.81
CA LYS A 131 -19.78 4.23 -22.18
C LYS A 131 -19.03 5.52 -21.94
N HIS A 132 -19.74 6.63 -22.09
CA HIS A 132 -19.21 7.96 -21.83
C HIS A 132 -19.93 8.54 -20.62
N TYR A 133 -19.15 9.21 -19.78
CA TYR A 133 -19.65 9.89 -18.61
C TYR A 133 -19.18 11.34 -18.61
N MET A 134 -19.97 12.22 -18.01
CA MET A 134 -19.58 13.57 -17.67
C MET A 134 -19.40 13.65 -16.16
N PHE A 135 -18.20 14.03 -15.73
CA PHE A 135 -17.92 14.37 -14.35
C PHE A 135 -17.94 15.90 -14.20
N ARG A 136 -18.62 16.38 -13.16
CA ARG A 136 -18.75 17.80 -12.83
C ARG A 136 -18.17 18.03 -11.43
N PRO A 137 -16.90 18.47 -11.33
CA PRO A 137 -16.31 18.75 -10.02
C PRO A 137 -16.98 19.95 -9.38
N GLN A 138 -16.87 20.07 -8.05
CA GLN A 138 -17.32 21.26 -7.33
C GLN A 138 -16.51 22.51 -7.72
N ILE A 139 -15.22 22.32 -8.03
CA ILE A 139 -14.29 23.36 -8.45
C ILE A 139 -13.64 22.92 -9.77
N GLY A 140 -13.67 23.80 -10.77
CA GLY A 140 -13.05 23.57 -12.08
C GLY A 140 -14.04 23.17 -13.18
N GLU A 141 -13.49 22.83 -14.33
CA GLU A 141 -14.27 22.52 -15.53
C GLU A 141 -14.76 21.07 -15.55
N SER A 142 -15.98 20.87 -16.05
CA SER A 142 -16.51 19.53 -16.33
C SER A 142 -15.70 18.83 -17.42
N PHE A 143 -15.55 17.51 -17.31
CA PHE A 143 -14.85 16.72 -18.33
C PHE A 143 -15.42 15.32 -18.50
N ARG A 144 -15.08 14.73 -19.66
CA ARG A 144 -15.52 13.38 -20.01
C ARG A 144 -14.62 12.33 -19.37
N ILE A 145 -15.26 11.29 -18.85
CA ILE A 145 -14.66 10.02 -18.49
C ILE A 145 -15.19 8.98 -19.48
N VAL A 146 -14.32 8.12 -19.99
CA VAL A 146 -14.71 7.04 -20.90
C VAL A 146 -14.45 5.72 -20.20
N GLU A 147 -15.47 4.86 -20.17
CA GLU A 147 -15.36 3.48 -19.74
C GLU A 147 -15.22 2.55 -20.93
N VAL A 148 -14.16 1.75 -20.91
CA VAL A 148 -13.89 0.70 -21.89
C VAL A 148 -13.99 -0.65 -21.19
N PRO A 149 -15.11 -1.39 -21.33
CA PRO A 149 -15.26 -2.69 -20.68
C PRO A 149 -14.32 -3.73 -21.29
N THR A 150 -13.93 -4.70 -20.46
CA THR A 150 -13.10 -5.83 -20.88
C THR A 150 -13.82 -7.15 -20.65
N MET A 151 -13.40 -8.19 -21.37
CA MET A 151 -13.90 -9.55 -21.20
C MET A 151 -13.55 -10.18 -19.85
N ALA A 152 -12.63 -9.57 -19.09
CA ALA A 152 -12.19 -10.04 -17.79
C ALA A 152 -13.05 -9.52 -16.62
N GLY A 153 -14.17 -8.86 -16.91
CA GLY A 153 -15.11 -8.38 -15.89
C GLY A 153 -14.72 -7.08 -15.20
N PHE A 154 -13.65 -6.41 -15.66
CA PHE A 154 -13.28 -5.05 -15.24
C PHE A 154 -13.25 -4.09 -16.44
N SER A 155 -13.28 -2.79 -16.17
CA SER A 155 -13.25 -1.75 -17.19
C SER A 155 -12.01 -0.87 -17.06
N LEU A 156 -11.49 -0.38 -18.19
CA LEU A 156 -10.51 0.71 -18.23
C LEU A 156 -11.26 2.05 -18.25
N LEU A 157 -11.07 2.86 -17.21
CA LEU A 157 -11.55 4.24 -17.17
C LEU A 157 -10.46 5.19 -17.66
N VAL A 158 -10.82 6.10 -18.56
CA VAL A 158 -9.89 7.08 -19.14
C VAL A 158 -10.48 8.48 -19.03
N ALA A 159 -9.68 9.42 -18.52
CA ALA A 159 -10.06 10.82 -18.38
C ALA A 159 -8.85 11.73 -18.65
N ARG A 160 -9.08 13.05 -18.71
CA ARG A 160 -7.99 14.03 -18.65
C ARG A 160 -7.38 14.07 -17.23
N PRO A 161 -6.11 14.46 -17.05
CA PRO A 161 -5.53 14.63 -15.72
C PRO A 161 -6.25 15.72 -14.93
N THR A 162 -6.44 15.49 -13.62
CA THR A 162 -6.98 16.45 -12.64
C THR A 162 -5.90 17.27 -11.93
N GLY A 163 -4.62 16.88 -12.08
CA GLY A 163 -3.49 17.44 -11.35
C GLY A 163 -3.14 16.66 -10.08
N VAL A 164 -4.02 15.75 -9.62
CA VAL A 164 -3.76 14.83 -8.51
C VAL A 164 -2.79 13.73 -8.96
N THR A 165 -1.82 13.38 -8.11
CA THR A 165 -0.79 12.37 -8.41
C THR A 165 -0.55 11.45 -7.21
N GLY A 166 0.18 10.35 -7.43
CA GLY A 166 0.53 9.41 -6.36
C GLY A 166 -0.69 8.67 -5.78
N TRP A 167 -0.69 8.45 -4.47
CA TRP A 167 -1.72 7.66 -3.79
C TRP A 167 -3.08 8.37 -3.68
N ASP A 168 -3.08 9.70 -3.69
CA ASP A 168 -4.31 10.50 -3.66
C ASP A 168 -5.17 10.30 -4.92
N MET A 169 -4.58 9.77 -6.00
CA MET A 169 -5.33 9.36 -7.20
C MET A 169 -6.40 8.31 -6.90
N LEU A 170 -6.22 7.47 -5.86
CA LEU A 170 -7.24 6.47 -5.49
C LEU A 170 -8.50 7.16 -4.96
N ILE A 171 -8.34 8.20 -4.15
CA ILE A 171 -9.46 9.00 -3.64
C ILE A 171 -10.09 9.82 -4.77
N ASP A 172 -9.27 10.46 -5.60
CA ASP A 172 -9.76 11.23 -6.76
C ASP A 172 -10.60 10.37 -7.71
N TRP A 173 -10.12 9.17 -8.07
CA TRP A 173 -10.90 8.23 -8.88
C TRP A 173 -12.16 7.74 -8.19
N SER A 174 -12.12 7.45 -6.88
CA SER A 174 -13.33 7.05 -6.15
C SER A 174 -14.42 8.12 -6.24
N GLN A 175 -14.07 9.40 -6.05
CA GLN A 175 -15.01 10.52 -6.17
C GLN A 175 -15.51 10.69 -7.60
N MET A 176 -14.61 10.63 -8.59
CA MET A 176 -14.99 10.71 -10.00
C MET A 176 -16.00 9.62 -10.37
N THR A 177 -15.74 8.36 -9.99
CA THR A 177 -16.65 7.24 -10.29
C THR A 177 -17.99 7.36 -9.59
N PHE A 178 -18.04 7.94 -8.39
CA PHE A 178 -19.26 8.11 -7.63
C PHE A 178 -20.18 9.19 -8.22
N PHE A 179 -19.61 10.30 -8.73
CA PHE A 179 -20.40 11.46 -9.19
C PHE A 179 -20.54 11.57 -10.71
N MET A 180 -19.89 10.71 -11.50
CA MET A 180 -20.00 10.75 -12.95
C MET A 180 -21.40 10.36 -13.43
N LYS A 181 -21.90 11.04 -14.48
CA LYS A 181 -23.22 10.76 -15.08
C LYS A 181 -23.08 10.36 -16.54
N GLU A 182 -23.80 9.32 -16.95
CA GLU A 182 -23.75 8.83 -18.33
C GLU A 182 -24.21 9.91 -19.32
N VAL A 183 -23.50 10.00 -20.45
CA VAL A 183 -23.79 10.92 -21.57
C VAL A 183 -23.53 10.21 -22.89
N GLU A 184 -24.07 10.75 -23.99
CA GLU A 184 -23.83 10.17 -25.30
C GLU A 184 -22.35 10.23 -25.73
N GLY A 185 -21.91 9.18 -26.42
CA GLY A 185 -20.61 9.14 -27.07
C GLY A 185 -20.48 8.02 -28.10
N ASN A 186 -19.41 8.09 -28.91
CA ASN A 186 -19.25 7.28 -30.11
C ASN A 186 -18.02 6.36 -30.07
N GLY A 187 -17.20 6.44 -29.02
CA GLY A 187 -15.94 5.73 -28.91
C GLY A 187 -14.79 6.61 -28.42
N VAL A 188 -13.60 6.02 -28.37
CA VAL A 188 -12.38 6.66 -27.85
C VAL A 188 -11.18 6.34 -28.72
N ILE A 189 -10.27 7.31 -28.84
CA ILE A 189 -8.98 7.16 -29.52
C ILE A 189 -7.89 7.15 -28.46
N LEU A 190 -7.14 6.05 -28.38
CA LEU A 190 -6.13 5.83 -27.36
C LEU A 190 -4.75 5.59 -27.99
N PRO A 191 -3.66 6.09 -27.39
CA PRO A 191 -2.32 5.69 -27.78
C PRO A 191 -2.06 4.24 -27.35
N SER A 192 -1.12 3.57 -28.01
CA SER A 192 -0.49 2.39 -27.40
C SER A 192 0.54 2.83 -26.38
N ALA A 193 0.62 2.13 -25.26
CA ALA A 193 1.53 2.42 -24.17
C ALA A 193 2.10 1.13 -23.59
N GLN A 194 3.37 1.17 -23.19
CA GLN A 194 4.05 0.07 -22.53
C GLN A 194 4.97 0.68 -21.48
N ILE A 195 4.84 0.20 -20.24
CA ILE A 195 5.69 0.53 -19.10
C ILE A 195 6.13 -0.81 -18.52
N ASP A 196 7.40 -1.13 -18.74
CA ASP A 196 7.95 -2.45 -18.41
C ASP A 196 8.03 -2.67 -16.89
N GLU A 197 8.51 -1.67 -16.14
CA GLU A 197 8.44 -1.63 -14.68
C GLU A 197 8.67 -0.19 -14.18
N ALA A 198 7.86 0.27 -13.23
CA ALA A 198 8.03 1.54 -12.54
C ALA A 198 7.95 1.32 -11.03
N LYS A 199 8.88 1.90 -10.27
CA LYS A 199 8.83 1.90 -8.81
C LYS A 199 7.70 2.80 -8.33
N VAL A 200 6.92 2.31 -7.37
CA VAL A 200 5.85 3.06 -6.70
C VAL A 200 6.34 3.44 -5.32
N ASP A 201 6.20 4.72 -4.96
CA ASP A 201 6.66 5.20 -3.66
C ASP A 201 5.73 4.70 -2.54
N VAL A 202 6.25 3.79 -1.73
CA VAL A 202 5.60 3.25 -0.53
C VAL A 202 6.45 3.44 0.72
N LYS A 203 7.47 4.30 0.67
CA LYS A 203 8.41 4.47 1.79
C LYS A 203 7.73 4.93 3.06
N ALA A 204 6.64 5.68 2.94
CA ALA A 204 5.84 6.12 4.08
C ALA A 204 5.15 4.97 4.83
N LEU A 205 5.13 3.74 4.30
CA LEU A 205 4.67 2.57 5.06
C LEU A 205 5.72 2.06 6.06
N VAL A 206 7.00 2.40 5.88
CA VAL A 206 8.03 2.07 6.87
C VAL A 206 7.70 2.76 8.20
N GLY A 207 7.87 2.03 9.31
CA GLY A 207 7.51 2.48 10.64
C GLY A 207 6.04 2.27 11.01
N MET A 208 5.19 1.77 10.11
CA MET A 208 3.84 1.33 10.46
C MET A 208 3.92 0.18 11.48
N THR A 209 3.20 0.28 12.59
CA THR A 209 3.26 -0.66 13.72
C THR A 209 1.97 -1.46 13.86
N GLY A 210 2.01 -2.63 14.52
CA GLY A 210 0.82 -3.41 14.84
C GLY A 210 1.14 -4.51 15.85
N GLY A 211 0.63 -4.41 17.07
CA GLY A 211 1.11 -5.23 18.18
C GLY A 211 2.62 -5.09 18.33
N GLU A 212 3.33 -6.22 18.35
CA GLU A 212 4.80 -6.26 18.43
C GLU A 212 5.50 -6.04 17.09
N TRP A 213 4.78 -5.82 15.98
CA TRP A 213 5.40 -5.74 14.65
C TRP A 213 5.60 -4.29 14.19
N MET A 214 6.72 -4.05 13.50
CA MET A 214 6.98 -2.78 12.81
C MET A 214 7.53 -3.05 11.42
N ILE A 215 6.96 -2.40 10.39
CA ILE A 215 7.47 -2.47 9.02
C ILE A 215 8.85 -1.79 8.95
N GLN A 216 9.86 -2.53 8.53
CA GLN A 216 11.25 -2.07 8.36
C GLN A 216 11.55 -1.65 6.92
N GLU A 217 10.97 -2.37 5.96
CA GLU A 217 11.15 -2.10 4.54
C GLU A 217 9.83 -2.31 3.81
N ALA A 218 9.52 -1.44 2.85
CA ALA A 218 8.39 -1.57 1.96
C ALA A 218 8.81 -1.22 0.54
N LEU A 219 8.46 -2.07 -0.43
CA LEU A 219 8.79 -1.93 -1.84
C LEU A 219 7.55 -2.18 -2.69
N MET A 220 7.41 -1.41 -3.76
CA MET A 220 6.35 -1.60 -4.72
C MET A 220 6.79 -1.28 -6.14
N ALA A 221 6.33 -2.08 -7.09
CA ALA A 221 6.55 -1.85 -8.52
C ALA A 221 5.29 -2.18 -9.31
N ALA A 222 5.09 -1.47 -10.42
CA ALA A 222 3.95 -1.65 -11.31
C ALA A 222 4.37 -1.67 -12.78
N LYS A 223 3.57 -2.37 -13.59
CA LYS A 223 3.74 -2.53 -15.05
C LYS A 223 2.42 -2.22 -15.73
N PHE A 224 2.48 -1.63 -16.91
CA PHE A 224 1.28 -1.28 -17.66
C PHE A 224 1.47 -1.52 -19.16
N GLY A 225 0.45 -2.08 -19.78
CA GLY A 225 0.39 -2.28 -21.23
C GLY A 225 -0.97 -1.90 -21.77
N LEU A 226 -1.00 -1.15 -22.87
CA LEU A 226 -2.21 -0.80 -23.59
C LEU A 226 -1.95 -0.97 -25.09
N THR A 227 -2.70 -1.89 -25.69
CA THR A 227 -2.66 -2.15 -27.13
C THR A 227 -4.06 -2.02 -27.70
N ARG A 228 -4.20 -2.14 -29.03
CA ARG A 228 -5.53 -2.17 -29.65
C ARG A 228 -6.40 -3.37 -29.23
N LYS A 229 -5.85 -4.41 -28.61
CA LYS A 229 -6.58 -5.64 -28.27
C LYS A 229 -6.90 -5.76 -26.78
N GLU A 230 -6.09 -5.14 -25.94
CA GLU A 230 -6.09 -5.41 -24.51
C GLU A 230 -5.46 -4.28 -23.71
N VAL A 231 -5.86 -4.24 -22.44
CA VAL A 231 -5.20 -3.50 -21.37
C VAL A 231 -4.63 -4.50 -20.36
N LYS A 232 -3.44 -4.22 -19.86
CA LYS A 232 -2.73 -5.05 -18.91
C LYS A 232 -2.18 -4.17 -17.78
N PHE A 233 -2.37 -4.60 -16.54
CA PHE A 233 -1.79 -3.97 -15.37
C PHE A 233 -1.26 -5.04 -14.42
N GLU A 234 -0.03 -4.88 -13.96
CA GLU A 234 0.55 -5.76 -12.94
C GLU A 234 1.14 -4.90 -11.82
N ALA A 235 1.01 -5.34 -10.58
CA ALA A 235 1.64 -4.69 -9.44
C ALA A 235 2.14 -5.72 -8.44
N ALA A 236 3.32 -5.48 -7.88
CA ALA A 236 3.89 -6.25 -6.79
C ALA A 236 4.17 -5.32 -5.62
N PHE A 237 3.72 -5.73 -4.44
CA PHE A 237 4.06 -5.11 -3.17
C PHE A 237 4.79 -6.14 -2.31
N ALA A 238 5.83 -5.70 -1.61
CA ALA A 238 6.59 -6.52 -0.70
C ALA A 238 6.99 -5.70 0.52
N PHE A 239 6.98 -6.31 1.70
CA PHE A 239 7.46 -5.67 2.92
C PHE A 239 8.21 -6.65 3.82
N SER A 240 9.09 -6.11 4.65
CA SER A 240 9.63 -6.80 5.81
C SER A 240 9.16 -6.11 7.07
N ALA A 241 8.80 -6.89 8.08
CA ALA A 241 8.48 -6.40 9.41
C ALA A 241 9.36 -7.12 10.43
N LYS A 242 9.82 -6.38 11.42
CA LYS A 242 10.57 -6.92 12.55
C LYS A 242 9.64 -6.95 13.74
N ARG A 243 9.66 -8.05 14.48
CA ARG A 243 9.09 -8.08 15.83
C ARG A 243 9.95 -7.19 16.71
N ALA A 244 9.41 -6.08 17.18
CA ALA A 244 9.98 -5.33 18.28
C ALA A 244 10.18 -6.32 19.44
N VAL A 245 11.45 -6.59 19.74
CA VAL A 245 11.79 -7.16 21.03
C VAL A 245 11.65 -5.95 21.95
N ASP A 246 10.58 -5.92 22.73
CA ASP A 246 10.19 -4.84 23.64
C ASP A 246 11.39 -4.30 24.44
N PRO A 247 11.57 -2.95 24.50
CA PRO A 247 12.09 -2.39 25.74
C PRO A 247 11.42 -1.05 26.07
N ARG A 248 10.10 -0.91 25.92
CA ARG A 248 9.36 0.24 26.47
C ARG A 248 8.03 -0.21 27.02
N HIS A 249 8.05 -0.57 28.29
CA HIS A 249 6.85 -0.50 29.11
C HIS A 249 6.58 0.99 29.34
N ASP A 250 5.53 1.52 28.69
CA ASP A 250 5.00 2.81 29.11
C ASP A 250 4.43 2.65 30.54
N PRO A 251 4.75 3.55 31.48
CA PRO A 251 4.17 3.50 32.81
C PRO A 251 2.63 3.59 32.72
N GLU A 252 1.94 2.78 33.52
CA GLU A 252 0.49 2.84 33.62
C GLU A 252 0.06 4.22 34.17
N PRO A 253 -1.17 4.69 33.90
CA PRO A 253 -1.61 6.05 34.29
C PRO A 253 -1.50 6.38 35.78
N ASP A 254 -1.34 5.37 36.65
CA ASP A 254 -1.23 5.50 38.11
C ASP A 254 0.16 5.11 38.64
N ASP A 255 1.12 4.83 37.76
CA ASP A 255 2.49 4.53 38.18
C ASP A 255 3.18 5.81 38.69
N TYR A 256 3.81 5.70 39.85
CA TYR A 256 4.69 6.75 40.34
C TYR A 256 6.00 6.73 39.56
N VAL A 257 6.19 7.76 38.73
CA VAL A 257 7.41 7.97 37.96
C VAL A 257 8.32 8.95 38.71
N ALA A 258 9.48 8.47 39.17
CA ALA A 258 10.49 9.30 39.82
C ALA A 258 11.37 10.01 38.75
N ASP A 259 10.81 11.03 38.11
CA ASP A 259 11.44 11.87 37.06
C ASP A 259 12.24 13.08 37.58
N HIS A 260 12.59 13.04 38.86
CA HIS A 260 13.23 14.11 39.64
C HIS A 260 14.28 13.49 40.58
N ASP A 261 14.98 14.33 41.36
CA ASP A 261 15.95 13.84 42.34
C ASP A 261 15.34 12.73 43.21
N LEU A 262 15.99 11.57 43.22
CA LEU A 262 15.46 10.39 43.89
C LEU A 262 15.73 10.51 45.39
N TYR A 263 14.71 10.91 46.12
CA TYR A 263 14.72 10.91 47.58
C TYR A 263 14.14 9.60 48.11
N PHE A 264 14.93 8.81 48.83
CA PHE A 264 14.55 7.48 49.25
C PHE A 264 14.77 7.24 50.75
N ALA A 265 13.99 6.30 51.29
CA ALA A 265 14.16 5.76 52.63
C ALA A 265 14.01 4.24 52.59
N LEU A 266 14.98 3.51 53.11
CA LEU A 266 14.89 2.06 53.28
C LEU A 266 14.26 1.78 54.64
N VAL A 267 13.05 1.21 54.65
CA VAL A 267 12.31 0.90 55.88
C VAL A 267 12.16 -0.61 56.04
N ARG A 268 12.21 -1.10 57.29
CA ARG A 268 11.85 -2.49 57.58
C ARG A 268 10.35 -2.58 57.76
N GLN A 269 9.72 -3.58 57.15
CA GLN A 269 8.28 -3.82 57.27
C GLN A 269 7.84 -3.85 58.75
N GLY A 270 6.85 -3.05 59.11
CA GLY A 270 6.32 -2.94 60.48
C GLY A 270 7.04 -1.93 61.40
N HIS A 271 8.02 -1.18 60.91
CA HIS A 271 8.75 -0.17 61.70
C HIS A 271 8.61 1.24 61.12
N ILE A 272 8.54 2.25 62.00
CA ILE A 272 8.35 3.67 61.63
C ILE A 272 9.67 4.36 61.28
N LEU A 273 10.80 3.89 61.83
CA LEU A 273 12.11 4.49 61.61
C LEU A 273 12.81 3.87 60.38
N PRO A 274 13.31 4.70 59.44
CA PRO A 274 14.07 4.19 58.30
C PRO A 274 15.44 3.67 58.74
N ILE A 275 15.85 2.56 58.14
CA ILE A 275 17.18 1.94 58.26
C ILE A 275 18.24 2.86 57.61
N ALA A 276 17.89 3.48 56.49
CA ALA A 276 18.74 4.44 55.78
C ALA A 276 17.86 5.43 55.01
N VAL A 277 18.39 6.63 54.76
CA VAL A 277 17.78 7.64 53.89
C VAL A 277 18.84 8.20 52.97
N GLY A 278 18.45 8.64 51.77
CA GLY A 278 19.36 9.23 50.81
C GLY A 278 18.64 10.08 49.76
N LEU A 279 19.40 10.97 49.14
CA LEU A 279 18.99 11.78 48.00
C LEU A 279 20.01 11.53 46.88
N ILE A 280 19.52 11.14 45.71
CA ILE A 280 20.35 11.00 44.51
C ILE A 280 19.92 12.11 43.54
N PRO A 281 20.77 13.10 43.25
CA PRO A 281 20.47 14.11 42.26
C PRO A 281 20.20 13.49 40.90
N SER A 282 19.24 14.04 40.16
CA SER A 282 18.85 13.58 38.82
C SER A 282 20.01 13.53 37.83
N GLU A 283 21.02 14.40 37.98
CA GLU A 283 22.25 14.43 37.18
C GLU A 283 23.16 13.20 37.40
N GLU A 284 23.04 12.53 38.55
CA GLU A 284 23.80 11.33 38.91
C GLU A 284 23.08 10.03 38.52
N LEU A 285 21.84 10.12 38.01
CA LEU A 285 21.10 8.98 37.49
C LEU A 285 21.64 8.62 36.10
N SER A 286 22.54 7.64 36.03
CA SER A 286 23.08 7.15 34.76
C SER A 286 22.14 6.16 34.09
N ASP A 287 22.08 6.16 32.76
CA ASP A 287 21.58 5.03 32.00
C ASP A 287 22.37 3.79 32.43
N ALA A 288 21.68 2.79 32.97
CA ALA A 288 22.29 1.49 33.22
C ALA A 288 22.62 0.89 31.84
N SER A 289 23.83 1.13 31.35
CA SER A 289 24.40 0.28 30.31
C SER A 289 24.56 -1.08 30.95
N ASP A 290 23.86 -2.09 30.44
CA ASP A 290 24.00 -3.49 30.84
C ASP A 290 25.50 -3.80 31.01
N VAL A 291 25.93 -3.90 32.27
CA VAL A 291 27.25 -4.38 32.63
C VAL A 291 27.18 -5.89 32.45
N GLU A 292 28.05 -6.40 31.56
CA GLU A 292 28.24 -7.83 31.24
C GLU A 292 28.25 -8.76 32.47
#